data_AF-A0A427YSB5-F1
#
_entry.id   AF-A0A427YSB5-F1
#
_cell.length_a   1.000
_cell.length_b   1.000
_cell.length_c   1.000
_cell.angle_alpha   90.00
_cell.angle_beta   90.00
_cell.angle_gamma   90.00
#
_symmetry.space_group_name_H-M   'P 1'
#
loop_
_entity.id
_entity.type
_entity.pdbx_description
1 polymer ?
#
loop_
_entity_poly.entity_id
_entity_poly.type
_entity_poly.pdbx_seq_one_letter_code
_entity_poly.pdbx_strand_id
1 'polypeptide(L)'
;MADLSIEDKCKLAAKLLEQAPPGEVNDVINDIRAIINDDATLMQHILPSLRAYNLSQLLVVEHPATDGIKEHTSLLSFAGIVPGEEQERFVDHEGKRSFVYDHINAAASDYQAYELPEEEEAFRAELAKSLAAYTKSHFPQGFSTVSSSQFPLLPPEPSVPEVVPETTVDSASKTDDAGAAEVAEPPEPTTAEEATSGPVTDVVEEQVGGGEVEPLPTPATEEVPEKQEEVVEPGGLEKVDSAVVLAREAEEKEEQAAAKETEEGGVEEEPRVEEVVTAGGEPTSTAESETQVVSETAPAKPPRKQERVENPVYTLEVVGNRYNISNFWTGRWRTRWIVDQAKGQVEGTIYVDVHYYEQGNVQLATEHAASFPCPTQSNGNQSVASQIVTTIAKIETAYHLELNDAYEELGEKAFRALRRALPVTRQKMDWEKVSGYTLGADLTKARS
;
A
#
# COMPACT_ATOMS: atom_id res chain seq x y z
N MET A 1 -8.30 33.16 3.44
CA MET A 1 -8.72 32.15 4.44
C MET A 1 -9.78 32.68 5.42
N ALA A 2 -9.91 33.99 5.66
CA ALA A 2 -10.92 34.54 6.60
C ALA A 2 -12.37 34.40 6.11
N ASP A 3 -12.60 34.35 4.79
CA ASP A 3 -13.96 34.34 4.20
C ASP A 3 -14.47 32.94 3.79
N LEU A 4 -13.72 31.87 4.07
CA LEU A 4 -14.19 30.50 3.79
C LEU A 4 -14.97 29.93 4.97
N SER A 5 -16.05 29.21 4.68
CA SER A 5 -16.77 28.41 5.67
C SER A 5 -15.84 27.36 6.29
N ILE A 6 -16.16 26.90 7.51
CA ILE A 6 -15.40 25.84 8.18
C ILE A 6 -15.44 24.56 7.34
N GLU A 7 -16.59 24.25 6.73
CA GLU A 7 -16.76 23.10 5.85
C GLU A 7 -15.83 23.16 4.62
N ASP A 8 -15.71 24.33 3.98
CA ASP A 8 -14.81 24.49 2.83
C ASP A 8 -13.33 24.40 3.23
N LYS A 9 -12.98 24.89 4.43
CA LYS A 9 -11.64 24.71 5.00
C LYS A 9 -11.34 23.23 5.23
N CYS A 10 -12.28 22.48 5.80
CA CYS A 10 -12.14 21.04 5.99
C CYS A 10 -12.02 20.28 4.66
N LYS A 11 -12.78 20.66 3.64
CA LYS A 11 -12.66 20.08 2.28
C LYS A 11 -11.30 20.38 1.64
N LEU A 12 -10.74 21.57 1.85
CA LEU A 12 -9.40 21.91 1.37
C LEU A 12 -8.32 21.15 2.13
N ALA A 13 -8.46 21.03 3.45
CA ALA A 13 -7.56 20.22 4.28
C ALA A 13 -7.56 18.74 3.88
N ALA A 14 -8.72 18.18 3.55
CA ALA A 14 -8.83 16.80 3.05
C ALA A 14 -7.98 16.58 1.78
N LYS A 15 -7.92 17.56 0.88
CA LYS A 15 -7.05 17.51 -0.31
C LYS A 15 -5.56 17.61 0.02
N LEU A 16 -5.19 18.38 1.05
CA LEU A 16 -3.79 18.46 1.50
C LEU A 16 -3.33 17.12 2.06
N LEU A 17 -4.22 16.40 2.76
CA LEU A 17 -3.93 15.08 3.29
C LEU A 17 -3.66 14.05 2.19
N GLU A 18 -4.42 14.08 1.10
CA GLU A 18 -4.21 13.17 -0.05
C GLU A 18 -2.85 13.36 -0.72
N GLN A 19 -2.24 14.54 -0.57
CA GLN A 19 -0.93 14.89 -1.10
C GLN A 19 0.20 14.70 -0.09
N ALA A 20 -0.10 14.14 1.09
CA ALA A 20 0.91 13.93 2.13
C ALA A 20 2.02 12.97 1.64
N PRO A 21 3.30 13.33 1.78
CA PRO A 21 4.40 12.44 1.48
C PRO A 21 4.30 11.12 2.27
N PRO A 22 4.76 10.00 1.72
CA PRO A 22 4.70 8.71 2.39
C PRO A 22 5.47 8.75 3.71
N GLY A 23 4.80 8.36 4.81
CA GLY A 23 5.40 8.36 6.16
C GLY A 23 5.23 9.67 6.94
N GLU A 24 4.70 10.73 6.33
CA GLU A 24 4.53 12.06 6.95
C GLU A 24 3.06 12.44 7.17
N VAL A 25 2.13 11.50 6.91
CA VAL A 25 0.68 11.74 7.00
C VAL A 25 0.23 12.23 8.39
N ASN A 26 0.84 11.70 9.46
CA ASN A 26 0.50 12.11 10.83
C ASN A 26 0.92 13.54 11.12
N ASP A 27 2.08 13.97 10.62
CA ASP A 27 2.56 15.35 10.77
C ASP A 27 1.65 16.31 9.99
N VAL A 28 1.27 15.94 8.76
CA VAL A 28 0.31 16.71 7.96
C VAL A 28 -1.05 16.83 8.66
N ILE A 29 -1.56 15.76 9.27
CA ILE A 29 -2.81 15.81 10.05
C ILE A 29 -2.67 16.77 11.25
N ASN A 30 -1.55 16.72 11.96
CA ASN A 30 -1.30 17.59 13.12
C ASN A 30 -1.20 19.06 12.72
N ASP A 31 -0.53 19.37 11.61
CA ASP A 31 -0.46 20.72 11.06
C ASP A 31 -1.83 21.23 10.63
N ILE A 32 -2.64 20.38 9.96
CA ILE A 32 -4.01 20.71 9.58
C ILE A 32 -4.88 20.98 10.82
N ARG A 33 -4.77 20.17 11.88
CA ARG A 33 -5.47 20.38 13.15
C ARG A 33 -5.14 21.75 13.73
N ALA A 34 -3.86 22.13 13.74
CA ALA A 34 -3.42 23.44 14.22
C ALA A 34 -3.97 24.60 13.38
N ILE A 35 -4.16 24.42 12.08
CA ILE A 35 -4.69 25.44 11.16
C ILE A 35 -6.21 25.62 11.31
N ILE A 36 -6.97 24.53 11.45
CA ILE A 36 -8.43 24.56 11.48
C ILE A 36 -8.97 24.85 12.88
N ASN A 37 -8.33 24.31 13.92
CA ASN A 37 -8.68 24.53 15.32
C ASN A 37 -10.14 24.14 15.66
N ASP A 38 -10.65 23.08 15.02
CA ASP A 38 -11.95 22.44 15.28
C ASP A 38 -11.87 20.95 14.88
N ASP A 39 -11.38 20.13 15.81
CA ASP A 39 -11.11 18.71 15.55
C ASP A 39 -12.37 17.90 15.27
N ALA A 40 -13.50 18.25 15.90
CA ALA A 40 -14.74 17.49 15.79
C ALA A 40 -15.30 17.52 14.37
N THR A 41 -15.32 18.68 13.73
CA THR A 41 -15.76 18.81 12.34
C THR A 41 -14.69 18.34 11.37
N LEU A 42 -13.41 18.57 11.68
CA LEU A 42 -12.29 18.16 10.85
C LEU A 42 -12.25 16.64 10.64
N MET A 43 -12.36 15.86 11.71
CA MET A 43 -12.24 14.40 11.64
C MET A 43 -13.34 13.74 10.79
N GLN A 44 -14.55 14.31 10.76
CA GLN A 44 -15.65 13.83 9.91
C GLN A 44 -15.36 14.00 8.42
N HIS A 45 -14.67 15.08 8.05
CA HIS A 45 -14.31 15.38 6.66
C HIS A 45 -12.99 14.75 6.21
N ILE A 46 -12.05 14.55 7.14
CA ILE A 46 -10.76 13.93 6.84
C ILE A 46 -10.88 12.42 6.66
N LEU A 47 -11.76 11.75 7.39
CA LEU A 47 -11.85 10.28 7.39
C LEU A 47 -11.92 9.65 5.99
N PRO A 48 -12.76 10.13 5.04
CA PRO A 48 -12.79 9.58 3.69
C PRO A 48 -11.47 9.74 2.93
N SER A 49 -10.81 10.90 3.08
CA SER A 49 -9.50 11.17 2.45
C SER A 49 -8.37 10.39 3.11
N LEU A 50 -8.40 10.21 4.44
CA LEU A 50 -7.45 9.35 5.16
C LEU A 50 -7.60 7.89 4.74
N ARG A 51 -8.84 7.41 4.58
CA ARG A 51 -9.11 6.08 4.01
C ARG A 51 -8.52 5.98 2.60
N ALA A 52 -8.83 6.91 1.71
CA ALA A 52 -8.32 6.90 0.35
C ALA A 52 -6.78 6.94 0.30
N TYR A 53 -6.17 7.76 1.16
CA TYR A 53 -4.73 7.82 1.34
C TYR A 53 -4.15 6.47 1.76
N ASN A 54 -4.66 5.86 2.84
CA ASN A 54 -4.16 4.57 3.32
C ASN A 54 -4.25 3.46 2.26
N LEU A 55 -5.35 3.41 1.50
CA LEU A 55 -5.55 2.42 0.44
C LEU A 55 -4.70 2.66 -0.80
N SER A 56 -4.50 3.92 -1.19
CA SER A 56 -3.63 4.28 -2.32
C SER A 56 -2.16 4.06 -1.99
N GLN A 57 -1.76 4.31 -0.74
CA GLN A 57 -0.40 4.13 -0.27
C GLN A 57 -0.05 2.67 0.05
N LEU A 58 -1.01 1.75 0.06
CA LEU A 58 -0.81 0.36 0.48
C LEU A 58 -0.29 0.29 1.93
N LEU A 59 -1.05 0.87 2.86
CA LEU A 59 -0.69 0.86 4.28
C LEU A 59 -0.52 -0.57 4.79
N VAL A 60 0.59 -0.82 5.49
CA VAL A 60 0.90 -2.11 6.10
C VAL A 60 0.13 -2.23 7.41
N VAL A 61 -0.62 -3.32 7.57
CA VAL A 61 -1.34 -3.65 8.81
C VAL A 61 -0.68 -4.85 9.47
N GLU A 62 -0.38 -4.71 10.75
CA GLU A 62 0.19 -5.76 11.57
C GLU A 62 -0.94 -6.53 12.28
N HIS A 63 -0.94 -7.85 12.12
CA HIS A 63 -1.90 -8.73 12.76
C HIS A 63 -1.23 -9.45 13.94
N PRO A 64 -1.75 -9.30 15.17
CA PRO A 64 -1.19 -9.99 16.33
C PRO A 64 -1.41 -11.51 16.22
N ALA A 65 -0.50 -12.27 16.84
CA ALA A 65 -0.66 -13.72 16.95
C ALA A 65 -1.96 -14.05 17.71
N THR A 66 -2.86 -14.82 17.09
CA THR A 66 -4.17 -15.18 17.67
C THR A 66 -4.59 -16.54 17.14
N ASP A 67 -5.18 -17.39 17.98
CA ASP A 67 -5.78 -18.68 17.58
C ASP A 67 -4.88 -19.60 16.72
N GLY A 68 -3.59 -19.68 17.05
CA GLY A 68 -2.63 -20.52 16.33
C GLY A 68 -2.10 -19.93 15.01
N ILE A 69 -2.55 -18.74 14.63
CA ILE A 69 -1.99 -17.93 13.54
C ILE A 69 -0.83 -17.11 14.10
N LYS A 70 0.31 -17.11 13.41
CA LYS A 70 1.50 -16.33 13.80
C LYS A 70 1.26 -14.84 13.55
N GLU A 71 2.07 -14.00 14.17
CA GLU A 71 2.15 -12.60 13.77
C GLU A 71 2.53 -12.50 12.29
N HIS A 72 1.82 -11.66 11.56
CA HIS A 72 2.03 -11.45 10.13
C HIS A 72 1.47 -10.09 9.72
N THR A 73 1.67 -9.72 8.46
CA THR A 73 1.30 -8.41 7.94
C THR A 73 0.44 -8.54 6.70
N SER A 74 -0.54 -7.66 6.54
CA SER A 74 -1.31 -7.50 5.31
C SER A 74 -1.16 -6.08 4.76
N LEU A 75 -1.58 -5.87 3.50
CA LEU A 75 -1.64 -4.54 2.90
C LEU A 75 -3.10 -4.11 2.75
N LEU A 76 -3.40 -2.89 3.16
CA LEU A 76 -4.68 -2.26 2.90
C LEU A 76 -4.70 -1.72 1.47
N SER A 77 -5.58 -2.27 0.65
CA SER A 77 -5.77 -1.83 -0.72
C SER A 77 -7.22 -1.90 -1.14
N PHE A 78 -7.55 -1.22 -2.24
CA PHE A 78 -8.89 -1.30 -2.84
C PHE A 78 -9.24 -2.71 -3.31
N ALA A 79 -8.25 -3.50 -3.73
CA ALA A 79 -8.46 -4.87 -4.18
C ALA A 79 -8.68 -5.85 -3.02
N GLY A 80 -8.21 -5.52 -1.82
CA GLY A 80 -8.41 -6.30 -0.60
C GLY A 80 -9.75 -6.08 0.11
N ILE A 81 -10.66 -5.27 -0.47
CA ILE A 81 -11.99 -5.03 0.10
C ILE A 81 -12.90 -6.23 -0.20
N VAL A 82 -13.53 -6.79 0.84
CA VAL A 82 -14.47 -7.91 0.72
C VAL A 82 -15.70 -7.49 -0.09
N PRO A 83 -15.98 -8.13 -1.24
CA PRO A 83 -17.15 -7.77 -2.04
C PRO A 83 -18.47 -8.22 -1.39
N GLY A 84 -19.48 -7.33 -1.40
CA GLY A 84 -20.87 -7.67 -1.03
C GLY A 84 -21.27 -7.44 0.44
N GLU A 85 -20.34 -7.00 1.28
CA GLU A 85 -20.58 -6.64 2.68
C GLU A 85 -21.21 -5.24 2.83
N GLU A 86 -22.04 -5.04 3.86
CA GLU A 86 -22.61 -3.71 4.17
C GLU A 86 -21.60 -2.79 4.86
N GLN A 87 -20.77 -3.38 5.72
CA GLN A 87 -19.63 -2.71 6.32
C GLN A 87 -18.39 -3.06 5.51
N GLU A 88 -17.54 -2.06 5.25
CA GLU A 88 -16.28 -2.31 4.57
C GLU A 88 -15.37 -3.16 5.45
N ARG A 89 -14.93 -4.29 4.89
CA ARG A 89 -14.02 -5.24 5.51
C ARG A 89 -12.85 -5.50 4.58
N PHE A 90 -11.69 -5.73 5.16
CA PHE A 90 -10.46 -6.07 4.45
C PHE A 90 -10.11 -7.54 4.66
N VAL A 91 -9.41 -8.11 3.70
CA VAL A 91 -9.02 -9.53 3.71
C VAL A 91 -7.61 -9.70 4.27
N ASP A 92 -7.49 -10.58 5.24
CA ASP A 92 -6.25 -11.21 5.69
C ASP A 92 -6.18 -12.64 5.12
N HIS A 93 -5.42 -12.79 4.03
CA HIS A 93 -5.25 -14.08 3.35
C HIS A 93 -4.39 -15.08 4.13
N GLU A 94 -3.45 -14.60 4.96
CA GLU A 94 -2.54 -15.48 5.70
C GLU A 94 -3.25 -16.05 6.94
N GLY A 95 -4.00 -15.21 7.66
CA GLY A 95 -4.85 -15.65 8.74
C GLY A 95 -6.20 -16.22 8.32
N LYS A 96 -6.55 -16.20 7.02
CA LYS A 96 -7.85 -16.64 6.47
C LYS A 96 -9.04 -15.97 7.18
N ARG A 97 -8.92 -14.65 7.38
CA ARG A 97 -9.90 -13.84 8.10
C ARG A 97 -10.21 -12.57 7.33
N SER A 98 -11.34 -11.96 7.63
CA SER A 98 -11.63 -10.57 7.27
C SER A 98 -11.68 -9.73 8.52
N PHE A 99 -11.36 -8.43 8.41
CA PHE A 99 -11.33 -7.51 9.54
C PHE A 99 -11.86 -6.12 9.15
N VAL A 100 -12.31 -5.37 10.14
CA VAL A 100 -12.63 -3.94 10.00
C VAL A 100 -11.38 -3.15 10.39
N TYR A 101 -11.06 -2.13 9.60
CA TYR A 101 -9.94 -1.25 9.90
C TYR A 101 -10.41 0.15 10.29
N ASP A 102 -9.99 0.60 11.46
CA ASP A 102 -10.17 1.98 11.90
C ASP A 102 -9.00 2.83 11.40
N HIS A 103 -9.26 3.65 10.37
CA HIS A 103 -8.27 4.53 9.77
C HIS A 103 -7.75 5.64 10.70
N ILE A 104 -8.50 6.00 11.74
CA ILE A 104 -8.13 7.06 12.69
C ILE A 104 -7.18 6.49 13.75
N ASN A 105 -7.58 5.37 14.36
CA ASN A 105 -6.82 4.72 15.42
C ASN A 105 -5.75 3.76 14.90
N ALA A 106 -5.68 3.59 13.57
CA ALA A 106 -4.78 2.66 12.89
C ALA A 106 -4.87 1.21 13.42
N ALA A 107 -6.08 0.75 13.72
CA ALA A 107 -6.31 -0.52 14.41
C ALA A 107 -7.24 -1.46 13.63
N ALA A 108 -6.85 -2.73 13.53
CA ALA A 108 -7.70 -3.79 13.00
C ALA A 108 -8.56 -4.41 14.11
N SER A 109 -9.84 -4.67 13.81
CA SER A 109 -10.81 -5.20 14.78
C SER A 109 -11.85 -6.10 14.10
N ASP A 110 -12.70 -6.74 14.92
CA ASP A 110 -13.81 -7.59 14.48
C ASP A 110 -13.39 -8.63 13.42
N TYR A 111 -12.49 -9.54 13.77
CA TYR A 111 -12.05 -10.57 12.85
C TYR A 111 -13.15 -11.62 12.62
N GLN A 112 -13.40 -11.97 11.36
CA GLN A 112 -14.36 -13.00 10.94
C GLN A 112 -13.69 -13.98 9.99
N ALA A 113 -14.19 -15.22 9.92
CA ALA A 113 -13.66 -16.22 8.98
C ALA A 113 -13.82 -15.75 7.53
N TYR A 114 -12.81 -16.00 6.70
CA TYR A 114 -12.82 -15.68 5.28
C TYR A 114 -12.20 -16.82 4.50
N GLU A 115 -12.94 -17.38 3.55
CA GLU A 115 -12.45 -18.46 2.69
C GLU A 115 -12.85 -18.20 1.24
N LEU A 116 -11.88 -18.33 0.33
CA LEU A 116 -12.12 -18.35 -1.12
C LEU A 116 -12.40 -19.78 -1.59
N PRO A 117 -13.07 -19.97 -2.74
CA PRO A 117 -13.18 -21.29 -3.33
C PRO A 117 -11.79 -21.87 -3.68
N GLU A 118 -11.68 -23.20 -3.63
CA GLU A 118 -10.39 -23.90 -3.60
C GLU A 118 -9.51 -23.65 -4.84
N GLU A 119 -10.11 -23.56 -6.02
CA GLU A 119 -9.40 -23.33 -7.28
C GLU A 119 -8.72 -21.95 -7.30
N GLU A 120 -9.47 -20.91 -6.93
CA GLU A 120 -9.00 -19.53 -6.88
C GLU A 120 -7.99 -19.30 -5.76
N GLU A 121 -8.20 -19.92 -4.60
CA GLU A 121 -7.25 -19.85 -3.49
C GLU A 121 -5.93 -20.55 -3.83
N ALA A 122 -5.96 -21.71 -4.51
CA ALA A 122 -4.76 -22.41 -4.91
C ALA A 122 -3.87 -21.56 -5.85
N PHE A 123 -4.49 -20.93 -6.86
CA PHE A 123 -3.76 -20.05 -7.78
C PHE A 123 -3.26 -18.76 -7.11
N ARG A 124 -4.11 -18.12 -6.29
CA ARG A 124 -3.73 -16.93 -5.50
C ARG A 124 -2.57 -17.23 -4.55
N ALA A 125 -2.62 -18.36 -3.83
CA ALA A 125 -1.57 -18.78 -2.91
C ALA A 125 -0.24 -19.06 -3.64
N GLU A 126 -0.30 -19.61 -4.85
CA GLU A 126 0.88 -19.81 -5.68
C GLU A 126 1.51 -18.48 -6.12
N LEU A 127 0.69 -17.54 -6.60
CA LEU A 127 1.12 -16.16 -6.91
C LEU A 127 1.73 -15.48 -5.69
N ALA A 128 1.07 -15.57 -4.53
CA ALA A 128 1.54 -14.97 -3.29
C ALA A 128 2.89 -15.54 -2.85
N LYS A 129 3.09 -16.85 -2.98
CA LYS A 129 4.37 -17.50 -2.67
C LYS A 129 5.49 -17.01 -3.58
N SER A 130 5.25 -16.95 -4.89
CA SER A 130 6.25 -16.44 -5.84
C SER A 130 6.55 -14.96 -5.61
N LEU A 131 5.52 -14.15 -5.36
CA LEU A 131 5.65 -12.71 -5.11
C LEU A 131 6.40 -12.45 -3.80
N ALA A 132 6.09 -13.16 -2.71
CA ALA A 132 6.79 -13.00 -1.44
C ALA A 132 8.29 -13.33 -1.56
N ALA A 133 8.65 -14.34 -2.35
CA ALA A 133 10.05 -14.66 -2.63
C ALA A 133 10.75 -13.53 -3.38
N TYR A 134 10.11 -12.96 -4.40
CA TYR A 134 10.59 -11.78 -5.14
C TYR A 134 10.72 -10.55 -4.23
N THR A 135 9.69 -10.23 -3.46
CA THR A 135 9.68 -9.07 -2.58
C THR A 135 10.82 -9.15 -1.56
N LYS A 136 11.07 -10.32 -0.98
CA LYS A 136 12.17 -10.54 -0.03
C LYS A 136 13.56 -10.37 -0.66
N SER A 137 13.74 -10.70 -1.94
CA SER A 137 15.04 -10.58 -2.61
C SER A 137 15.32 -9.18 -3.15
N HIS A 138 14.28 -8.42 -3.52
CA HIS A 138 14.43 -7.10 -4.16
C HIS A 138 14.20 -5.92 -3.21
N PHE A 139 13.42 -6.10 -2.14
CA PHE A 139 13.06 -5.02 -1.22
C PHE A 139 13.48 -5.35 0.22
N PRO A 140 14.48 -4.64 0.78
CA PRO A 140 14.95 -4.91 2.15
C PRO A 140 13.86 -4.74 3.23
N GLN A 141 12.92 -3.83 3.00
CA GLN A 141 11.72 -3.59 3.81
C GLN A 141 10.50 -3.57 2.88
N GLY A 142 10.24 -4.72 2.26
CA GLY A 142 9.14 -4.92 1.33
C GLY A 142 8.04 -5.78 1.93
N PHE A 143 6.80 -5.43 1.60
CA PHE A 143 5.60 -6.20 1.90
C PHE A 143 4.84 -6.44 0.61
N SER A 144 4.12 -7.56 0.54
CA SER A 144 3.37 -7.94 -0.66
C SER A 144 2.05 -8.57 -0.29
N THR A 145 1.01 -8.32 -1.08
CA THR A 145 -0.27 -9.02 -0.99
C THR A 145 -0.74 -9.45 -2.37
N VAL A 146 -1.57 -10.49 -2.41
CA VAL A 146 -2.26 -10.93 -3.62
C VAL A 146 -3.73 -11.13 -3.29
N SER A 147 -4.57 -10.29 -3.90
CA SER A 147 -6.02 -10.28 -3.72
C SER A 147 -6.72 -10.90 -4.93
N SER A 148 -7.95 -11.39 -4.74
CA SER A 148 -8.81 -11.91 -5.80
C SER A 148 -10.14 -11.17 -5.81
N SER A 149 -10.69 -10.88 -6.99
CA SER A 149 -12.02 -10.29 -7.14
C SER A 149 -13.17 -11.28 -6.90
N GLN A 150 -12.87 -12.55 -6.58
CA GLN A 150 -13.86 -13.59 -6.32
C GLN A 150 -14.58 -13.37 -4.99
N PHE A 151 -15.89 -13.59 -4.96
CA PHE A 151 -16.66 -13.56 -3.72
C PHE A 151 -16.24 -14.72 -2.79
N PRO A 152 -16.11 -14.46 -1.47
CA PRO A 152 -15.82 -15.51 -0.50
C PRO A 152 -16.96 -16.52 -0.42
N LEU A 153 -16.65 -17.72 0.09
CA LEU A 153 -17.65 -18.68 0.49
C LEU A 153 -18.45 -18.11 1.66
N LEU A 154 -19.78 -18.29 1.61
CA LEU A 154 -20.64 -17.90 2.72
C LEU A 154 -20.18 -18.62 4.00
N PRO A 155 -20.13 -17.92 5.15
CA PRO A 155 -19.88 -18.57 6.43
C PRO A 155 -20.84 -19.75 6.60
N PRO A 156 -20.37 -20.91 7.10
CA PRO A 156 -21.27 -22.02 7.36
C PRO A 156 -22.38 -21.54 8.29
N GLU A 157 -23.64 -21.76 7.91
CA GLU A 157 -24.78 -21.41 8.77
C GLU A 157 -24.55 -21.99 10.16
N PRO A 158 -24.75 -21.21 11.24
CA PRO A 158 -24.60 -21.75 12.59
C PRO A 158 -25.50 -22.97 12.70
N SER A 159 -24.90 -24.13 12.95
CA SER A 159 -25.64 -25.37 13.10
C SER A 159 -26.67 -25.19 14.19
N VAL A 160 -27.94 -25.09 13.80
CA VAL A 160 -29.06 -25.06 14.74
C VAL A 160 -28.92 -26.34 15.57
N PRO A 161 -28.74 -26.27 16.90
CA PRO A 161 -28.65 -27.47 17.71
C PRO A 161 -29.95 -28.26 17.51
N GLU A 162 -29.79 -29.47 16.98
CA GLU A 162 -30.87 -30.43 16.75
C GLU A 162 -31.63 -30.59 18.07
N VAL A 163 -32.87 -30.11 18.11
CA VAL A 163 -33.75 -30.23 19.28
C VAL A 163 -34.02 -31.71 19.49
N VAL A 164 -33.27 -32.31 20.40
CA VAL A 164 -33.55 -33.66 20.92
C VAL A 164 -34.91 -33.59 21.64
N PRO A 165 -35.93 -34.36 21.25
CA PRO A 165 -37.21 -34.31 21.95
C PRO A 165 -37.05 -34.92 23.34
N GLU A 166 -37.41 -34.13 24.37
CA GLU A 166 -37.45 -34.56 25.76
C GLU A 166 -38.35 -35.80 25.92
N THR A 167 -37.75 -36.88 26.42
CA THR A 167 -38.48 -38.02 26.95
C THR A 167 -39.06 -37.64 28.32
N THR A 168 -40.39 -37.65 28.39
CA THR A 168 -41.19 -37.54 29.61
C THR A 168 -40.76 -38.58 30.65
N VAL A 169 -40.37 -38.14 31.85
CA VAL A 169 -40.26 -38.98 33.04
C VAL A 169 -41.35 -38.60 34.04
N ASP A 170 -42.20 -39.58 34.31
CA ASP A 170 -43.30 -39.57 35.26
C ASP A 170 -42.79 -39.72 36.71
N SER A 171 -43.54 -39.12 37.65
CA SER A 171 -43.19 -39.01 39.08
C SER A 171 -43.51 -40.27 39.90
N ALA A 172 -42.65 -40.63 40.86
CA ALA A 172 -43.09 -41.30 42.10
C ALA A 172 -42.08 -41.16 43.26
N SER A 173 -42.61 -40.73 44.40
CA SER A 173 -41.99 -40.45 45.71
C SER A 173 -41.65 -41.69 46.57
N LYS A 174 -40.70 -41.56 47.53
CA LYS A 174 -40.79 -41.85 49.01
C LYS A 174 -39.42 -42.26 49.60
N THR A 175 -38.80 -41.48 50.48
CA THR A 175 -38.88 -41.34 51.97
C THR A 175 -37.93 -42.25 52.76
N ASP A 176 -37.10 -41.59 53.60
CA ASP A 176 -36.58 -41.93 54.96
C ASP A 176 -35.63 -43.16 55.07
N ASP A 177 -34.63 -43.27 55.96
CA ASP A 177 -34.33 -42.62 57.24
C ASP A 177 -32.83 -42.84 57.64
N ALA A 178 -32.39 -41.93 58.52
CA ALA A 178 -31.25 -41.81 59.44
C ALA A 178 -30.09 -42.84 59.62
N GLY A 179 -28.93 -42.23 59.89
CA GLY A 179 -28.08 -42.49 61.07
C GLY A 179 -26.70 -43.10 60.77
N ALA A 180 -25.59 -42.67 61.33
CA ALA A 180 -25.29 -41.64 62.33
C ALA A 180 -23.76 -41.46 62.41
N ALA A 181 -23.36 -40.31 62.97
CA ALA A 181 -22.14 -40.05 63.76
C ALA A 181 -20.76 -40.18 63.07
N GLU A 182 -19.73 -39.39 63.32
CA GLU A 182 -19.34 -38.23 64.15
C GLU A 182 -17.79 -38.25 64.00
N VAL A 183 -17.00 -37.18 63.91
CA VAL A 183 -16.50 -36.40 65.05
C VAL A 183 -15.48 -35.39 64.48
N ALA A 184 -15.73 -34.11 64.78
CA ALA A 184 -14.83 -33.04 65.21
C ALA A 184 -13.61 -32.60 64.37
N GLU A 185 -13.14 -31.35 64.40
CA GLU A 185 -13.59 -29.98 64.78
C GLU A 185 -12.29 -29.09 64.65
N PRO A 186 -12.21 -27.80 65.04
CA PRO A 186 -11.89 -26.68 64.13
C PRO A 186 -10.72 -25.81 64.71
N PRO A 187 -10.76 -24.46 64.85
CA PRO A 187 -11.16 -23.33 63.99
C PRO A 187 -10.10 -22.16 63.88
N GLU A 188 -10.26 -21.28 62.86
CA GLU A 188 -10.25 -19.78 62.86
C GLU A 188 -9.07 -18.90 63.42
N PRO A 189 -9.10 -17.53 63.38
CA PRO A 189 -9.30 -16.55 62.26
C PRO A 189 -8.41 -15.27 62.39
N THR A 190 -8.61 -14.24 61.54
CA THR A 190 -8.67 -12.73 61.79
C THR A 190 -8.21 -11.90 60.56
N THR A 191 -9.08 -11.13 59.86
CA THR A 191 -9.37 -9.64 59.92
C THR A 191 -8.16 -8.70 59.81
N ALA A 192 -8.16 -7.49 59.23
CA ALA A 192 -8.94 -6.66 58.29
C ALA A 192 -8.24 -5.26 58.30
N GLU A 193 -8.23 -4.47 57.22
CA GLU A 193 -8.32 -2.97 57.25
C GLU A 193 -8.33 -2.30 55.85
N GLU A 194 -9.12 -1.22 55.74
CA GLU A 194 -9.34 -0.32 54.58
C GLU A 194 -8.47 0.95 54.65
N ALA A 195 -8.22 1.64 53.50
CA ALA A 195 -8.66 3.04 53.23
C ALA A 195 -7.85 3.83 52.15
N THR A 196 -8.61 4.41 51.19
CA THR A 196 -8.52 5.77 50.57
C THR A 196 -7.64 6.16 49.34
N SER A 197 -8.34 6.48 48.23
CA SER A 197 -8.34 7.67 47.31
C SER A 197 -7.17 8.10 46.38
N GLY A 198 -7.38 7.89 45.05
CA GLY A 198 -7.27 8.84 43.90
C GLY A 198 -5.89 9.21 43.29
N PRO A 199 -5.81 9.82 42.08
CA PRO A 199 -6.51 9.59 40.79
C PRO A 199 -5.59 8.93 39.72
N VAL A 200 -6.18 8.37 38.66
CA VAL A 200 -5.48 7.71 37.54
C VAL A 200 -5.11 8.73 36.46
N THR A 201 -3.82 8.84 36.14
CA THR A 201 -3.30 9.43 34.90
C THR A 201 -2.48 8.36 34.19
N ASP A 202 -3.05 7.73 33.17
CA ASP A 202 -2.29 6.85 32.28
C ASP A 202 -1.79 7.67 31.08
N VAL A 203 -0.51 8.01 31.16
CA VAL A 203 0.35 8.35 30.03
C VAL A 203 0.79 7.02 29.44
N VAL A 204 0.37 6.72 28.21
CA VAL A 204 0.88 5.55 27.47
C VAL A 204 2.27 5.90 26.94
N GLU A 205 3.25 5.09 27.34
CA GLU A 205 4.65 5.18 26.92
C GLU A 205 4.83 4.72 25.47
N GLU A 206 5.63 5.49 24.75
CA GLU A 206 6.12 5.30 23.40
C GLU A 206 7.14 4.15 23.35
N GLN A 207 6.86 3.06 22.63
CA GLN A 207 7.83 2.02 22.33
C GLN A 207 8.73 2.45 21.16
N VAL A 208 9.87 3.09 21.47
CA VAL A 208 11.00 3.22 20.56
C VAL A 208 11.94 2.04 20.79
N GLY A 209 12.15 1.24 19.73
CA GLY A 209 13.10 0.12 19.73
C GLY A 209 14.52 0.59 20.01
N GLY A 210 15.16 -0.06 20.99
CA GLY A 210 16.55 0.18 21.36
C GLY A 210 17.52 -0.30 20.29
N GLY A 211 18.46 0.58 19.95
CA GLY A 211 19.69 0.29 19.20
C GLY A 211 20.81 1.17 19.74
N GLU A 212 21.95 0.56 20.05
CA GLU A 212 23.11 1.11 20.76
C GLU A 212 23.62 2.47 20.26
N VAL A 213 24.05 3.26 21.25
CA VAL A 213 24.61 4.60 21.11
C VAL A 213 26.14 4.51 21.05
N GLU A 214 26.76 4.92 19.96
CA GLU A 214 28.19 5.32 19.95
C GLU A 214 28.30 6.86 19.99
N PRO A 215 29.27 7.43 20.74
CA PRO A 215 29.31 8.86 21.02
C PRO A 215 29.96 9.69 19.91
N LEU A 216 29.37 10.86 19.66
CA LEU A 216 29.87 11.94 18.80
C LEU A 216 31.14 12.60 19.37
N PRO A 217 32.02 13.16 18.52
CA PRO A 217 32.85 14.29 18.90
C PRO A 217 32.48 15.59 18.15
N THR A 218 32.39 16.68 18.91
CA THR A 218 32.16 18.09 18.53
C THR A 218 33.38 18.68 17.79
N PRO A 219 33.24 19.75 16.97
CA PRO A 219 34.32 20.22 16.10
C PRO A 219 35.21 21.28 16.77
N ALA A 220 36.53 21.22 16.56
CA ALA A 220 37.43 22.36 16.66
C ALA A 220 38.73 22.15 15.87
N THR A 221 39.12 23.23 15.21
CA THR A 221 40.26 23.61 14.37
C THR A 221 41.68 23.10 14.70
N GLU A 222 42.46 22.98 13.61
CA GLU A 222 43.93 23.13 13.46
C GLU A 222 44.89 21.90 13.42
N GLU A 223 45.52 21.77 12.23
CA GLU A 223 46.86 21.30 11.84
C GLU A 223 47.34 19.83 12.02
N VAL A 224 47.89 19.29 10.92
CA VAL A 224 48.39 17.92 10.66
C VAL A 224 49.87 17.78 11.06
N PRO A 225 50.33 16.60 11.55
CA PRO A 225 51.24 15.80 10.71
C PRO A 225 51.00 14.28 10.71
N GLU A 226 51.48 13.65 9.63
CA GLU A 226 51.32 12.27 9.13
C GLU A 226 51.66 11.11 10.08
N LYS A 227 50.91 9.99 9.97
CA LYS A 227 51.47 8.64 9.71
C LYS A 227 50.43 7.54 9.38
N GLN A 228 50.71 6.89 8.25
CA GLN A 228 50.41 5.50 7.82
C GLN A 228 48.98 5.11 7.41
N GLU A 229 48.78 5.09 6.10
CA GLU A 229 47.66 4.52 5.34
C GLU A 229 47.61 2.98 5.43
N GLU A 230 46.42 2.45 5.68
CA GLU A 230 46.02 1.11 5.25
C GLU A 230 44.92 1.29 4.19
N VAL A 231 45.28 1.09 2.92
CA VAL A 231 44.39 1.21 1.76
C VAL A 231 43.62 -0.09 1.58
N VAL A 232 42.30 -0.05 1.71
CA VAL A 232 41.41 -1.11 1.22
C VAL A 232 40.80 -0.64 -0.11
N GLU A 233 41.20 -1.30 -1.20
CA GLU A 233 40.77 -0.99 -2.57
C GLU A 233 39.26 -1.24 -2.80
N PRO A 234 38.52 -0.32 -3.45
CA PRO A 234 37.15 -0.56 -3.89
C PRO A 234 37.15 -1.17 -5.30
N GLY A 235 37.48 -2.46 -5.42
CA GLY A 235 37.62 -3.14 -6.72
C GLY A 235 36.52 -4.15 -7.08
N GLY A 236 35.46 -4.21 -6.27
CA GLY A 236 34.46 -5.28 -6.34
C GLY A 236 33.30 -5.01 -7.31
N LEU A 237 32.78 -3.79 -7.34
CA LEU A 237 31.49 -3.48 -7.99
C LEU A 237 31.63 -3.26 -9.51
N GLU A 238 32.66 -2.54 -9.94
CA GLU A 238 32.90 -2.26 -11.37
C GLU A 238 33.12 -3.52 -12.23
N LYS A 239 33.64 -4.60 -11.63
CA LYS A 239 33.85 -5.87 -12.33
C LYS A 239 32.54 -6.64 -12.56
N VAL A 240 31.55 -6.43 -11.68
CA VAL A 240 30.22 -7.04 -11.82
C VAL A 240 29.44 -6.30 -12.89
N ASP A 241 29.49 -4.96 -12.86
CA ASP A 241 28.82 -4.12 -13.85
C ASP A 241 29.38 -4.33 -15.27
N SER A 242 30.70 -4.46 -15.39
CA SER A 242 31.34 -4.74 -16.67
C SER A 242 31.02 -6.15 -17.22
N ALA A 243 30.82 -7.14 -16.36
CA ALA A 243 30.43 -8.48 -16.76
C ALA A 243 28.96 -8.55 -17.23
N VAL A 244 28.08 -7.75 -16.63
CA VAL A 244 26.65 -7.66 -17.00
C VAL A 244 26.48 -6.97 -18.36
N VAL A 245 27.25 -5.91 -18.63
CA VAL A 245 27.25 -5.24 -19.95
C VAL A 245 27.72 -6.17 -21.06
N LEU A 246 28.79 -6.94 -20.83
CA LEU A 246 29.29 -7.92 -21.81
C LEU A 246 28.30 -9.07 -22.07
N ALA A 247 27.52 -9.47 -21.07
CA ALA A 247 26.47 -10.49 -21.25
C ALA A 247 25.30 -9.95 -22.09
N ARG A 248 24.91 -8.68 -21.88
CA ARG A 248 23.86 -8.00 -22.66
C ARG A 248 24.28 -7.79 -24.12
N GLU A 249 25.53 -7.40 -24.38
CA GLU A 249 26.05 -7.26 -25.75
C GLU A 249 26.18 -8.60 -26.49
N ALA A 250 26.33 -9.71 -25.75
CA ALA A 250 26.34 -11.06 -26.35
C ALA A 250 24.93 -11.51 -26.71
N GLU A 251 23.93 -11.23 -25.86
CA GLU A 251 22.52 -11.56 -26.09
C GLU A 251 21.94 -10.76 -27.28
N GLU A 252 22.26 -9.46 -27.39
CA GLU A 252 21.84 -8.63 -28.53
C GLU A 252 22.44 -9.10 -29.88
N LYS A 253 23.64 -9.69 -29.87
CA LYS A 253 24.26 -10.27 -31.08
C LYS A 253 23.61 -11.57 -31.50
N GLU A 254 23.10 -12.35 -30.55
CA GLU A 254 22.39 -13.61 -30.80
C GLU A 254 20.97 -13.32 -31.33
N GLU A 255 20.31 -12.29 -30.80
CA GLU A 255 18.98 -11.84 -31.23
C GLU A 255 19.00 -11.21 -32.64
N GLN A 256 20.04 -10.44 -32.97
CA GLN A 256 20.25 -9.91 -34.33
C GLN A 256 20.59 -10.99 -35.37
N ALA A 257 21.17 -12.12 -34.95
CA ALA A 257 21.40 -13.25 -35.82
C ALA A 257 20.09 -14.02 -36.11
N ALA A 258 19.19 -14.13 -35.12
CA ALA A 258 17.89 -14.78 -35.26
C ALA A 258 16.90 -13.96 -36.12
N ALA A 259 16.90 -12.63 -35.99
CA ALA A 259 16.03 -11.74 -36.76
C ALA A 259 16.33 -11.72 -38.27
N LYS A 260 17.54 -12.13 -38.67
CA LYS A 260 17.96 -12.19 -40.08
C LYS A 260 17.49 -13.46 -40.79
N GLU A 261 17.04 -14.48 -40.06
CA GLU A 261 16.49 -15.72 -40.62
C GLU A 261 14.96 -15.71 -40.77
N THR A 262 14.26 -14.69 -40.24
CA THR A 262 12.78 -14.65 -40.22
C THR A 262 12.14 -13.70 -41.26
N GLU A 263 12.93 -13.00 -42.06
CA GLU A 263 12.45 -12.03 -43.07
C GLU A 263 12.19 -12.65 -44.48
N GLU A 264 11.86 -13.94 -44.55
CA GLU A 264 11.22 -14.56 -45.73
C GLU A 264 9.83 -15.10 -45.37
N GLY A 265 8.80 -14.25 -45.46
CA GLY A 265 7.40 -14.67 -45.42
C GLY A 265 6.42 -13.60 -44.93
N GLY A 266 5.87 -12.81 -45.85
CA GLY A 266 4.77 -11.85 -45.61
C GLY A 266 3.40 -12.54 -45.38
N VAL A 267 2.25 -11.89 -45.32
CA VAL A 267 1.74 -10.50 -45.22
C VAL A 267 0.20 -10.65 -45.07
N GLU A 268 -0.48 -9.63 -44.52
CA GLU A 268 -1.94 -9.30 -44.60
C GLU A 268 -2.94 -10.08 -43.72
N GLU A 269 -4.13 -9.55 -43.34
CA GLU A 269 -4.67 -8.29 -42.80
C GLU A 269 -6.17 -8.58 -42.51
N GLU A 270 -6.79 -7.86 -41.57
CA GLU A 270 -8.22 -7.83 -41.17
C GLU A 270 -9.18 -7.28 -42.28
N PRO A 271 -10.54 -7.03 -42.15
CA PRO A 271 -11.33 -6.63 -40.96
C PRO A 271 -12.88 -6.92 -40.86
N ARG A 272 -13.39 -6.55 -39.67
CA ARG A 272 -14.68 -5.97 -39.17
C ARG A 272 -15.80 -5.48 -40.12
N VAL A 273 -17.07 -5.55 -39.65
CA VAL A 273 -18.22 -4.70 -40.07
C VAL A 273 -19.12 -4.29 -38.87
N GLU A 274 -19.71 -3.10 -38.96
CA GLU A 274 -20.41 -2.22 -37.99
C GLU A 274 -21.93 -2.45 -37.75
N GLU A 275 -22.45 -1.70 -36.77
CA GLU A 275 -23.84 -1.47 -36.28
C GLU A 275 -24.83 -0.81 -37.27
N VAL A 276 -26.12 -0.69 -36.88
CA VAL A 276 -26.95 0.55 -36.98
C VAL A 276 -28.32 0.46 -36.23
N VAL A 277 -28.50 1.35 -35.23
CA VAL A 277 -29.60 2.33 -34.93
C VAL A 277 -31.07 1.89 -34.63
N THR A 278 -31.65 2.34 -33.49
CA THR A 278 -32.74 3.37 -33.38
C THR A 278 -33.35 3.49 -31.96
N ALA A 279 -33.74 4.71 -31.62
CA ALA A 279 -34.22 5.20 -30.32
C ALA A 279 -35.75 5.42 -30.27
N GLY A 280 -36.30 5.57 -29.05
CA GLY A 280 -37.43 6.47 -28.78
C GLY A 280 -38.47 6.01 -27.75
N GLY A 281 -38.69 6.83 -26.69
CA GLY A 281 -40.00 7.01 -26.06
C GLY A 281 -40.07 6.97 -24.53
N GLU A 282 -40.02 8.14 -23.88
CA GLU A 282 -40.57 8.38 -22.52
C GLU A 282 -42.13 8.32 -22.52
N PRO A 283 -42.75 8.16 -21.33
CA PRO A 283 -43.51 9.29 -20.80
C PRO A 283 -43.44 9.48 -19.28
N THR A 284 -43.82 10.69 -18.86
CA THR A 284 -43.82 11.26 -17.51
C THR A 284 -45.19 11.16 -16.79
N SER A 285 -45.13 11.11 -15.46
CA SER A 285 -45.94 11.87 -14.47
C SER A 285 -47.25 11.32 -13.82
N THR A 286 -47.17 11.29 -12.48
CA THR A 286 -48.15 11.67 -11.42
C THR A 286 -49.40 10.85 -11.11
N ALA A 287 -49.50 10.38 -9.86
CA ALA A 287 -50.59 10.70 -8.92
C ALA A 287 -50.27 10.23 -7.48
N GLU A 288 -50.59 11.07 -6.50
CA GLU A 288 -50.53 10.86 -5.04
C GLU A 288 -51.72 10.00 -4.55
N SER A 289 -51.57 9.23 -3.47
CA SER A 289 -52.50 9.23 -2.33
C SER A 289 -52.05 8.32 -1.17
N GLU A 290 -52.02 8.93 0.01
CA GLU A 290 -52.49 8.45 1.33
C GLU A 290 -51.85 7.23 2.05
N THR A 291 -51.54 7.53 3.31
CA THR A 291 -50.92 6.74 4.37
C THR A 291 -51.85 5.68 4.94
N GLN A 292 -51.34 4.46 5.15
CA GLN A 292 -51.81 3.56 6.21
C GLN A 292 -50.62 2.98 6.97
N VAL A 293 -50.64 3.20 8.29
CA VAL A 293 -49.73 2.61 9.26
C VAL A 293 -50.24 1.20 9.56
N VAL A 294 -49.49 0.19 9.14
CA VAL A 294 -49.63 -1.19 9.63
C VAL A 294 -48.24 -1.67 10.04
N SER A 295 -48.13 -2.07 11.29
CA SER A 295 -46.98 -2.72 11.89
C SER A 295 -46.62 -4.00 11.11
N GLU A 296 -45.53 -3.96 10.36
CA GLU A 296 -44.98 -5.13 9.68
C GLU A 296 -43.55 -5.33 10.19
N THR A 297 -43.36 -6.45 10.89
CA THR A 297 -42.06 -7.02 11.22
C THR A 297 -41.16 -6.92 10.01
N ALA A 298 -39.99 -6.30 10.15
CA ALA A 298 -39.03 -6.13 9.07
C ALA A 298 -38.85 -7.49 8.34
N PRO A 299 -39.11 -7.57 7.03
CA PRO A 299 -38.78 -8.78 6.30
C PRO A 299 -37.26 -8.92 6.36
N ALA A 300 -36.81 -10.08 6.84
CA ALA A 300 -35.42 -10.47 6.69
C ALA A 300 -35.03 -10.22 5.23
N LYS A 301 -34.01 -9.38 5.01
CA LYS A 301 -33.44 -9.14 3.68
C LYS A 301 -33.22 -10.51 3.03
N PRO A 302 -33.67 -10.73 1.77
CA PRO A 302 -33.41 -12.00 1.11
C PRO A 302 -31.90 -12.27 1.13
N PRO A 303 -31.46 -13.53 1.36
CA PRO A 303 -30.05 -13.86 1.38
C PRO A 303 -29.44 -13.39 0.06
N ARG A 304 -28.47 -12.47 0.13
CA ARG A 304 -27.74 -12.00 -1.05
C ARG A 304 -27.08 -13.21 -1.66
N LYS A 305 -27.56 -13.63 -2.84
CA LYS A 305 -26.86 -14.64 -3.64
C LYS A 305 -25.59 -13.97 -4.16
N GLN A 306 -24.45 -14.24 -3.52
CA GLN A 306 -23.15 -13.99 -4.14
C GLN A 306 -23.05 -14.91 -5.35
N GLU A 307 -23.20 -14.35 -6.55
CA GLU A 307 -22.98 -15.09 -7.79
C GLU A 307 -21.47 -15.23 -8.01
N ARG A 308 -21.00 -16.46 -8.27
CA ARG A 308 -19.57 -16.73 -8.54
C ARG A 308 -19.12 -15.90 -9.74
N VAL A 309 -17.93 -15.31 -9.67
CA VAL A 309 -17.32 -14.63 -10.81
C VAL A 309 -16.68 -15.69 -11.70
N GLU A 310 -17.11 -15.80 -12.96
CA GLU A 310 -16.61 -16.85 -13.86
C GLU A 310 -15.11 -16.72 -14.15
N ASN A 311 -14.60 -15.48 -14.23
CA ASN A 311 -13.18 -15.19 -14.44
C ASN A 311 -12.70 -14.13 -13.44
N PRO A 312 -12.24 -14.54 -12.25
CA PRO A 312 -11.76 -13.60 -11.25
C PRO A 312 -10.43 -12.98 -11.67
N VAL A 313 -10.29 -11.70 -11.34
CA VAL A 313 -9.07 -10.92 -11.56
C VAL A 313 -8.22 -11.02 -10.31
N TYR A 314 -6.92 -11.28 -10.47
CA TYR A 314 -5.97 -11.31 -9.36
C TYR A 314 -5.15 -10.03 -9.35
N THR A 315 -5.07 -9.38 -8.20
CA THR A 315 -4.30 -8.14 -8.03
C THR A 315 -3.11 -8.42 -7.13
N LEU A 316 -1.90 -8.27 -7.67
CA LEU A 316 -0.64 -8.38 -6.96
C LEU A 316 -0.18 -6.96 -6.59
N GLU A 317 0.08 -6.73 -5.32
CA GLU A 317 0.53 -5.43 -4.84
C GLU A 317 1.79 -5.59 -3.99
N VAL A 318 2.80 -4.76 -4.25
CA VAL A 318 4.04 -4.72 -3.49
C VAL A 318 4.27 -3.29 -3.00
N VAL A 319 4.68 -3.16 -1.75
CA VAL A 319 5.12 -1.89 -1.17
C VAL A 319 6.52 -2.05 -0.58
N GLY A 320 7.44 -1.19 -1.00
CA GLY A 320 8.79 -1.08 -0.45
C GLY A 320 8.95 0.27 0.24
N ASN A 321 9.27 0.25 1.53
CA ASN A 321 9.36 1.46 2.35
C ASN A 321 10.80 1.73 2.77
N ARG A 322 11.22 2.99 2.72
CA ARG A 322 12.46 3.46 3.35
C ARG A 322 12.25 4.86 3.90
N TYR A 323 12.33 4.99 5.22
CA TYR A 323 12.17 6.28 5.91
C TYR A 323 13.40 6.56 6.76
N ASN A 324 13.90 7.78 6.68
CA ASN A 324 14.94 8.28 7.56
C ASN A 324 14.64 9.74 7.91
N ILE A 325 13.77 9.91 8.91
CA ILE A 325 13.29 11.21 9.36
C ILE A 325 14.45 12.04 9.92
N SER A 326 15.40 11.41 10.63
CA SER A 326 16.61 12.11 11.15
C SER A 326 17.49 12.70 10.06
N ASN A 327 17.48 12.10 8.86
CA ASN A 327 18.20 12.59 7.69
C ASN A 327 17.27 13.30 6.69
N PHE A 328 16.06 13.68 7.12
CA PHE A 328 15.11 14.49 6.35
C PHE A 328 14.70 13.89 5.00
N TRP A 329 14.52 12.56 4.93
CA TRP A 329 13.98 11.95 3.72
C TRP A 329 13.08 10.74 3.94
N THR A 330 12.13 10.59 3.03
CA THR A 330 11.19 9.49 2.96
C THR A 330 11.10 8.98 1.52
N GLY A 331 10.91 7.67 1.36
CA GLY A 331 10.82 7.02 0.07
C GLY A 331 9.87 5.84 0.11
N ARG A 332 9.05 5.70 -0.94
CA ARG A 332 8.12 4.60 -1.10
C ARG A 332 8.08 4.15 -2.56
N TRP A 333 8.19 2.85 -2.75
CA TRP A 333 7.96 2.15 -4.01
C TRP A 333 6.66 1.37 -3.89
N ARG A 334 5.73 1.54 -4.83
CA ARG A 334 4.47 0.80 -4.87
C ARG A 334 4.28 0.21 -6.25
N THR A 335 3.93 -1.06 -6.34
CA THR A 335 3.51 -1.67 -7.60
C THR A 335 2.16 -2.32 -7.46
N ARG A 336 1.36 -2.19 -8.50
CA ARG A 336 0.07 -2.85 -8.64
C ARG A 336 0.06 -3.54 -9.99
N TRP A 337 -0.13 -4.85 -9.98
CA TRP A 337 -0.24 -5.68 -11.16
C TRP A 337 -1.58 -6.42 -11.14
N ILE A 338 -2.34 -6.27 -12.21
CA ILE A 338 -3.66 -6.85 -12.41
C ILE A 338 -3.52 -7.97 -13.43
N VAL A 339 -3.79 -9.20 -13.01
CA VAL A 339 -3.76 -10.40 -13.83
C VAL A 339 -5.18 -10.75 -14.23
N ASP A 340 -5.51 -10.51 -15.50
CA ASP A 340 -6.79 -10.84 -16.11
C ASP A 340 -6.60 -12.07 -17.01
N GLN A 341 -6.96 -13.25 -16.50
CA GLN A 341 -6.81 -14.52 -17.24
C GLN A 341 -7.77 -14.62 -18.44
N ALA A 342 -8.93 -13.96 -18.38
CA ALA A 342 -9.91 -13.99 -19.47
C ALA A 342 -9.43 -13.20 -20.68
N LYS A 343 -8.81 -12.03 -20.45
CA LYS A 343 -8.16 -11.24 -21.51
C LYS A 343 -6.79 -11.77 -21.89
N GLY A 344 -6.18 -12.61 -21.05
CA GLY A 344 -4.82 -13.09 -21.24
C GLY A 344 -3.79 -11.97 -21.14
N GLN A 345 -4.04 -10.96 -20.31
CA GLN A 345 -3.17 -9.78 -20.17
C GLN A 345 -2.88 -9.50 -18.70
N VAL A 346 -1.65 -9.08 -18.44
CA VAL A 346 -1.21 -8.55 -17.16
C VAL A 346 -0.89 -7.08 -17.35
N GLU A 347 -1.60 -6.22 -16.63
CA GLU A 347 -1.40 -4.77 -16.65
C GLU A 347 -0.86 -4.34 -15.30
N GLY A 348 0.09 -3.42 -15.26
CA GLY A 348 0.58 -2.91 -14.00
C GLY A 348 1.03 -1.47 -14.05
N THR A 349 1.09 -0.90 -12.85
CA THR A 349 1.56 0.46 -12.62
C THR A 349 2.55 0.46 -11.49
N ILE A 350 3.68 1.10 -11.72
CA ILE A 350 4.76 1.30 -10.77
C ILE A 350 4.73 2.78 -10.36
N TYR A 351 4.73 3.01 -9.06
CA TYR A 351 4.81 4.34 -8.44
C TYR A 351 6.07 4.44 -7.61
N VAL A 352 6.81 5.52 -7.78
CA VAL A 352 7.98 5.84 -6.95
C VAL A 352 7.84 7.25 -6.45
N ASP A 353 7.75 7.37 -5.13
CA ASP A 353 7.62 8.63 -4.40
C ASP A 353 8.83 8.80 -3.48
N VAL A 354 9.54 9.92 -3.62
CA VAL A 354 10.67 10.28 -2.74
C VAL A 354 10.51 11.72 -2.32
N HIS A 355 10.72 12.01 -1.04
CA HIS A 355 10.69 13.35 -0.48
C HIS A 355 11.96 13.59 0.32
N TYR A 356 12.66 14.68 0.01
CA TYR A 356 13.84 15.15 0.72
C TYR A 356 13.62 16.60 1.14
N TYR A 357 13.76 16.88 2.44
CA TYR A 357 13.35 18.15 3.04
C TYR A 357 14.40 18.82 3.94
N GLU A 358 15.69 18.50 3.75
CA GLU A 358 16.76 19.21 4.44
C GLU A 358 17.00 20.59 3.79
N GLN A 359 16.68 21.67 4.51
CA GLN A 359 16.89 23.06 4.07
C GLN A 359 16.21 23.40 2.71
N GLY A 360 15.21 22.63 2.33
CA GLY A 360 14.47 22.75 1.07
C GLY A 360 13.31 21.76 1.05
N ASN A 361 12.58 21.70 -0.06
CA ASN A 361 11.59 20.64 -0.31
C ASN A 361 11.77 20.17 -1.75
N VAL A 362 12.24 18.93 -1.90
CA VAL A 362 12.44 18.27 -3.19
C VAL A 362 11.65 16.98 -3.18
N GLN A 363 10.79 16.81 -4.19
CA GLN A 363 9.96 15.62 -4.34
C GLN A 363 10.19 15.00 -5.72
N LEU A 364 10.26 13.68 -5.74
CA LEU A 364 10.11 12.84 -6.92
C LEU A 364 8.75 12.15 -6.80
N ALA A 365 7.93 12.26 -7.84
CA ALA A 365 6.74 11.44 -8.01
C ALA A 365 6.76 10.93 -9.45
N THR A 366 6.71 9.61 -9.61
CA THR A 366 6.71 8.97 -10.94
C THR A 366 5.58 7.96 -11.03
N GLU A 367 5.06 7.80 -12.24
CA GLU A 367 4.06 6.81 -12.60
C GLU A 367 4.50 6.16 -13.91
N HIS A 368 4.67 4.84 -13.88
CA HIS A 368 5.04 4.05 -15.05
C HIS A 368 4.07 2.90 -15.24
N ALA A 369 3.37 2.90 -16.37
CA ALA A 369 2.45 1.84 -16.74
C ALA A 369 3.11 0.86 -17.69
N ALA A 370 2.96 -0.44 -17.43
CA ALA A 370 3.48 -1.51 -18.25
C ALA A 370 2.41 -2.60 -18.43
N SER A 371 2.47 -3.33 -19.54
CA SER A 371 1.59 -4.48 -19.75
C SER A 371 2.31 -5.58 -20.54
N PHE A 372 1.95 -6.83 -20.29
CA PHE A 372 2.51 -7.98 -20.99
C PHE A 372 1.46 -9.12 -21.09
N PRO A 373 1.58 -10.01 -22.10
CA PRO A 373 0.65 -11.13 -22.24
C PRO A 373 0.80 -12.13 -21.09
N CYS A 374 -0.33 -12.62 -20.56
CA CYS A 374 -0.34 -13.63 -19.49
C CYS A 374 0.17 -14.97 -20.03
N PRO A 375 1.16 -15.61 -19.38
CA PRO A 375 1.59 -16.96 -19.75
C PRO A 375 0.44 -17.95 -19.60
N THR A 376 0.20 -18.78 -20.62
CA THR A 376 -0.87 -19.79 -20.63
C THR A 376 -0.37 -21.22 -20.38
N GLN A 377 0.95 -21.44 -20.44
CA GLN A 377 1.55 -22.77 -20.25
C GLN A 377 2.68 -22.72 -19.22
N SER A 378 2.83 -23.80 -18.45
CA SER A 378 4.01 -24.02 -17.62
C SER A 378 5.23 -24.26 -18.51
N ASN A 379 6.30 -23.50 -18.32
CA ASN A 379 7.54 -23.66 -19.05
C ASN A 379 8.55 -24.42 -18.17
N GLY A 380 8.82 -25.68 -18.51
CA GLY A 380 9.75 -26.54 -17.78
C GLY A 380 9.37 -26.68 -16.30
N ASN A 381 10.25 -26.18 -15.41
CA ASN A 381 10.07 -26.23 -13.95
C ASN A 381 9.33 -25.00 -13.36
N GLN A 382 8.94 -24.02 -14.17
CA GLN A 382 8.27 -22.80 -13.69
C GLN A 382 6.77 -22.87 -13.91
N SER A 383 6.01 -22.70 -12.83
CA SER A 383 4.57 -22.52 -12.91
C SER A 383 4.20 -21.19 -13.56
N VAL A 384 2.94 -21.07 -13.99
CA VAL A 384 2.41 -19.83 -14.59
C VAL A 384 2.59 -18.65 -13.64
N ALA A 385 2.27 -18.84 -12.35
CA ALA A 385 2.46 -17.83 -11.31
C ALA A 385 3.93 -17.38 -11.18
N SER A 386 4.88 -18.32 -11.19
CA SER A 386 6.30 -18.00 -11.13
C SER A 386 6.79 -17.25 -12.37
N GLN A 387 6.27 -17.58 -13.55
CA GLN A 387 6.61 -16.88 -14.79
C GLN A 387 6.11 -15.44 -14.78
N ILE A 388 4.86 -15.21 -14.33
CA ILE A 388 4.29 -13.86 -14.18
C ILE A 388 5.19 -13.00 -13.30
N VAL A 389 5.55 -13.49 -12.10
CA VAL A 389 6.41 -12.75 -11.17
C VAL A 389 7.82 -12.53 -11.74
N THR A 390 8.35 -13.49 -12.49
CA THR A 390 9.66 -13.33 -13.16
C THR A 390 9.63 -12.23 -14.22
N THR A 391 8.55 -12.14 -15.01
CA THR A 391 8.38 -11.05 -15.98
C THR A 391 8.20 -9.71 -15.29
N ILE A 392 7.42 -9.65 -14.21
CA ILE A 392 7.30 -8.46 -13.36
C ILE A 392 8.68 -8.01 -12.86
N ALA A 393 9.48 -8.93 -12.33
CA ALA A 393 10.83 -8.63 -11.83
C ALA A 393 11.73 -8.03 -12.92
N LYS A 394 11.65 -8.53 -14.16
CA LYS A 394 12.39 -7.99 -15.30
C LYS A 394 11.95 -6.57 -15.65
N ILE A 395 10.64 -6.31 -15.71
CA ILE A 395 10.09 -4.99 -16.00
C ILE A 395 10.47 -3.99 -14.91
N GLU A 396 10.30 -4.34 -13.64
CA GLU A 396 10.65 -3.46 -12.51
C GLU A 396 12.15 -3.16 -12.46
N THR A 397 13.01 -4.15 -12.79
CA THR A 397 14.46 -3.93 -12.88
C THR A 397 14.82 -3.02 -14.06
N ALA A 398 14.19 -3.20 -15.22
CA ALA A 398 14.40 -2.34 -16.38
C ALA A 398 13.99 -0.89 -16.08
N TYR A 399 12.84 -0.69 -15.44
CA TYR A 399 12.37 0.64 -15.04
C TYR A 399 13.29 1.30 -14.01
N HIS A 400 13.82 0.55 -13.05
CA HIS A 400 14.83 1.08 -12.12
C HIS A 400 16.09 1.57 -12.86
N LEU A 401 16.60 0.82 -13.83
CA LEU A 401 17.74 1.26 -14.64
C LEU A 401 17.40 2.50 -15.48
N GLU A 402 16.21 2.54 -16.10
CA GLU A 402 15.73 3.70 -16.85
C GLU A 402 15.64 4.96 -15.98
N LEU A 403 15.18 4.84 -14.73
CA LEU A 403 15.16 5.96 -13.79
C LEU A 403 16.56 6.51 -13.52
N ASN A 404 17.55 5.63 -13.35
CA ASN A 404 18.94 6.06 -13.12
C ASN A 404 19.50 6.81 -14.34
N ASP A 405 19.27 6.29 -15.55
CA ASP A 405 19.69 6.94 -16.80
C ASP A 405 19.00 8.30 -16.97
N ALA A 406 17.70 8.38 -16.67
CA ALA A 406 16.94 9.64 -16.73
C ALA A 406 17.48 10.69 -15.75
N TYR A 407 17.91 10.28 -14.56
CA TYR A 407 18.54 11.17 -13.58
C TYR A 407 19.90 11.70 -14.05
N GLU A 408 20.73 10.85 -14.66
CA GLU A 408 22.00 11.27 -15.23
C GLU A 408 21.78 12.28 -16.37
N GLU A 409 20.82 12.01 -17.26
CA GLU A 409 20.47 12.92 -18.35
C GLU A 409 19.94 14.27 -17.85
N LEU A 410 19.09 14.26 -16.82
CA LEU A 410 18.54 15.48 -16.22
C LEU A 410 19.65 16.35 -15.62
N GLY A 411 20.61 15.73 -14.92
CA GLY A 411 21.78 16.36 -14.33
C GLY A 411 22.70 17.01 -15.37
N GLU A 412 22.97 16.29 -16.45
CA GLU A 412 23.95 16.67 -17.48
C GLU A 412 23.43 17.70 -18.48
N LYS A 413 22.16 17.57 -18.90
CA LYS A 413 21.58 18.33 -20.02
C LYS A 413 20.57 19.37 -19.53
N ALA A 414 19.49 18.93 -18.89
CA ALA A 414 18.34 19.79 -18.59
C ALA A 414 18.68 20.89 -17.58
N PHE A 415 19.30 20.56 -16.44
CA PHE A 415 19.66 21.56 -15.44
C PHE A 415 20.73 22.54 -15.94
N ARG A 416 21.70 22.07 -16.73
CA ARG A 416 22.70 22.95 -17.36
C ARG A 416 22.09 23.90 -18.39
N ALA A 417 21.02 23.48 -19.09
CA ALA A 417 20.28 24.31 -20.02
C ALA A 417 19.45 25.39 -19.31
N LEU A 418 18.85 25.08 -18.16
CA LEU A 418 18.09 26.04 -17.35
C LEU A 418 18.97 27.12 -16.75
N ARG A 419 20.06 26.72 -16.08
CA ARG A 419 21.00 27.66 -15.47
C ARG A 419 22.41 27.11 -15.55
N ARG A 420 23.27 27.85 -16.23
CA ARG A 420 24.71 27.57 -16.26
C ARG A 420 25.32 27.87 -14.90
N ALA A 421 26.21 26.99 -14.43
CA ALA A 421 27.00 27.25 -13.22
C ALA A 421 27.86 28.52 -13.33
N LEU A 422 28.37 28.80 -14.54
CA LEU A 422 29.09 30.03 -14.88
C LEU A 422 28.55 30.63 -16.20
N PRO A 423 28.62 31.96 -16.36
CA PRO A 423 28.41 32.63 -17.64
C PRO A 423 29.25 32.01 -18.77
N VAL A 424 28.89 32.31 -20.03
CA VAL A 424 29.61 31.82 -21.23
C VAL A 424 31.12 32.10 -21.16
N THR A 425 31.48 33.23 -20.56
CA THR A 425 32.86 33.67 -20.35
C THR A 425 33.66 32.80 -19.39
N ARG A 426 33.02 31.83 -18.70
CA ARG A 426 33.61 30.99 -17.65
C ARG A 426 34.21 31.79 -16.49
N GLN A 427 33.71 32.99 -16.25
CA GLN A 427 34.11 33.88 -15.16
C GLN A 427 32.88 34.36 -14.40
N LYS A 428 33.02 34.62 -13.09
CA LYS A 428 31.95 35.25 -12.30
C LYS A 428 31.60 36.61 -12.89
N MET A 429 30.35 37.02 -12.72
CA MET A 429 29.90 38.31 -13.23
C MET A 429 30.67 39.44 -12.55
N ASP A 430 31.26 40.31 -13.36
CA ASP A 430 31.90 41.53 -12.88
C ASP A 430 30.82 42.62 -12.72
N TRP A 431 30.30 42.76 -11.50
CA TRP A 431 29.20 43.67 -11.21
C TRP A 431 29.56 45.15 -11.44
N GLU A 432 30.83 45.53 -11.31
CA GLU A 432 31.29 46.91 -11.59
C GLU A 432 31.14 47.22 -13.08
N LYS A 433 31.56 46.29 -13.96
CA LYS A 433 31.36 46.43 -15.40
C LYS A 433 29.88 46.48 -15.78
N VAL A 434 29.05 45.64 -15.17
CA VAL A 434 27.60 45.61 -15.45
C VAL A 434 26.93 46.95 -15.16
N SER A 435 27.32 47.62 -14.08
CA SER A 435 26.78 48.94 -13.71
C SER A 435 27.18 50.06 -14.69
N GLY A 436 28.32 49.92 -15.37
CA GLY A 436 28.85 50.89 -16.33
C GLY A 436 28.39 50.69 -17.79
N TYR A 437 27.89 49.50 -18.14
CA TYR A 437 27.34 49.23 -19.48
C TYR A 437 25.93 49.79 -19.60
N THR A 438 25.80 51.07 -19.99
CA THR A 438 24.54 51.55 -20.59
C THR A 438 24.38 50.89 -21.95
N LEU A 439 23.63 49.78 -22.00
CA LEU A 439 23.40 48.94 -23.18
C LEU A 439 23.01 49.74 -24.45
N GLY A 440 22.42 50.93 -24.27
CA GLY A 440 22.03 51.83 -25.35
C GLY A 440 23.21 52.44 -26.13
N ALA A 441 24.37 52.67 -25.52
CA ALA A 441 25.50 53.34 -26.16
C ALA A 441 26.24 52.43 -27.16
N ASP A 442 26.37 51.14 -26.84
CA ASP A 442 27.05 50.17 -27.71
C ASP A 442 26.17 49.70 -28.86
N LEU A 443 24.84 49.65 -28.67
CA LEU A 443 23.89 49.39 -29.77
C LEU A 443 23.87 50.51 -30.82
N THR A 444 24.07 51.78 -30.42
CA THR A 444 24.20 52.89 -31.38
C THR A 444 25.51 52.88 -32.15
N LYS A 445 26.62 52.44 -31.54
CA LYS A 445 27.92 52.32 -32.23
C LYS A 445 27.99 51.15 -33.20
N ALA A 446 27.26 50.07 -32.93
CA ALA A 446 27.21 48.92 -33.84
C ALA A 446 26.31 49.14 -35.08
N ARG A 447 25.56 50.26 -35.12
CA ARG A 447 24.62 50.59 -36.20
C ARG A 447 25.12 51.72 -37.12
N SER A 448 26.28 52.31 -36.83
CA SER A 448 27.04 53.24 -37.70
C SER A 448 28.20 52.49 -38.34
#